data_AF-A0A7S3N9C6-F1
#
_entry.id   AF-A0A7S3N9C6-F1
#
_cell.length_a   1.000
_cell.length_b   1.000
_cell.length_c   1.000
_cell.angle_alpha   90.00
_cell.angle_beta   90.00
_cell.angle_gamma   90.00
#
_symmetry.space_group_name_H-M   'P 1'
#
loop_
_entity.id
_entity.type
_entity.pdbx_description
1 polymer ?
#
loop_
_entity_poly.entity_id
_entity_poly.type
_entity_poly.pdbx_seq_one_letter_code
_entity_poly.pdbx_strand_id
1 'polypeptide(L)'
;MDPDLGEPMGMDEDEWTYGVDDVNQIYPNIYHSAYHTAESKEKLTELGITHILSMGDEFTEHFKGEYTYKICPLSDDEDQDVQQFFRDGIKFIEDAIGNGGVVLVHC
;
A
#
# COMPACT_ATOMS: atom_id res chain seq x y z
N MET A 1 12.17 42.86 3.17
CA MET A 1 13.22 42.07 3.84
C MET A 1 12.73 41.86 5.24
N ASP A 2 12.17 40.68 5.50
CA ASP A 2 11.62 40.33 6.80
C ASP A 2 12.63 39.41 7.50
N PRO A 3 13.18 39.80 8.67
CA PRO A 3 14.09 38.98 9.46
C PRO A 3 13.29 38.20 10.51
N ASP A 4 12.73 37.06 10.11
CA ASP A 4 12.17 36.07 11.04
C ASP A 4 12.84 34.71 10.79
N LEU A 5 14.14 34.66 11.07
CA LEU A 5 14.87 33.41 11.31
C LEU A 5 14.95 33.23 12.81
N GLY A 6 13.86 32.71 13.38
CA GLY A 6 13.88 32.05 14.67
C GLY A 6 14.76 30.79 14.58
N GLU A 7 15.67 30.64 15.55
CA GLU A 7 16.57 29.52 15.78
C GLU A 7 15.93 28.14 15.53
N PRO A 8 16.70 27.12 15.09
CA PRO A 8 16.16 25.78 14.89
C PRO A 8 15.64 25.25 16.22
N MET A 9 14.32 24.99 16.30
CA MET A 9 13.75 24.21 17.38
C MET A 9 14.51 22.89 17.44
N GLY A 10 15.10 22.59 18.60
CA GLY A 10 15.79 21.34 18.85
C GLY A 10 14.89 20.18 18.46
N MET A 11 15.25 19.52 17.36
CA MET A 11 14.69 18.24 17.00
C MET A 11 15.32 17.23 17.96
N ASP A 12 14.56 16.77 18.94
CA ASP A 12 14.93 15.58 19.69
C ASP A 12 15.11 14.44 18.66
N GLU A 13 16.30 13.85 18.63
CA GLU A 13 16.79 12.93 17.60
C GLU A 13 16.06 11.55 17.59
N ASP A 14 14.98 11.41 18.36
CA ASP A 14 14.26 10.16 18.61
C ASP A 14 12.78 10.16 18.15
N GLU A 15 12.27 11.21 17.48
CA GLU A 15 10.85 11.31 17.09
C GLU A 15 10.58 11.23 15.57
N TRP A 16 11.40 10.47 14.83
CA TRP A 16 11.13 10.11 13.42
C TRP A 16 11.44 8.64 13.10
N THR A 17 11.01 7.73 13.97
CA THR A 17 10.90 6.29 13.64
C THR A 17 9.42 5.88 13.48
N TYR A 18 8.63 6.69 12.76
CA TYR A 18 7.37 6.19 12.21
C TYR A 18 7.69 4.93 11.39
N GLY A 19 7.08 3.81 11.78
CA GLY A 19 7.40 2.48 11.28
C GLY A 19 7.39 2.44 9.77
N VAL A 20 8.57 2.20 9.19
CA VAL A 20 8.79 2.05 7.74
C VAL A 20 8.07 0.79 7.18
N ASP A 21 7.41 0.03 8.06
CA ASP A 21 6.80 -1.28 7.80
C ASP A 21 5.36 -1.42 8.35
N ASP A 22 4.58 -0.33 8.46
CA ASP A 22 3.22 -0.39 9.00
C ASP A 22 2.24 -1.10 8.04
N VAL A 23 2.17 -2.42 8.16
CA VAL A 23 1.19 -3.30 7.54
C VAL A 23 0.17 -3.76 8.58
N ASN A 24 -1.10 -3.55 8.28
CA ASN A 24 -2.21 -3.86 9.19
C ASN A 24 -3.12 -4.93 8.60
N GLN A 25 -3.41 -5.96 9.37
CA GLN A 25 -4.46 -6.92 9.01
C GLN A 25 -5.83 -6.34 9.35
N ILE A 26 -6.61 -5.97 8.34
CA ILE A 26 -7.93 -5.35 8.52
C ILE A 26 -9.07 -6.36 8.51
N TYR A 27 -8.82 -7.57 7.97
CA TYR A 27 -9.75 -8.69 7.92
C TYR A 27 -8.94 -10.00 7.76
N PRO A 28 -9.48 -11.19 8.12
CA PRO A 28 -8.83 -12.45 7.78
C PRO A 28 -8.37 -12.49 6.32
N ASN A 29 -7.07 -12.72 6.14
CA ASN A 29 -6.38 -12.77 4.84
C ASN A 29 -6.37 -11.46 4.03
N ILE A 30 -6.71 -10.30 4.62
CA ILE A 30 -6.63 -8.98 3.97
C ILE A 30 -5.77 -8.04 4.79
N TYR A 31 -4.73 -7.52 4.15
CA TYR A 31 -3.78 -6.57 4.71
C TYR A 31 -3.86 -5.23 3.98
N HIS A 32 -3.56 -4.16 4.71
CA HIS A 32 -3.42 -2.80 4.19
C HIS A 32 -2.07 -2.23 4.61
N SER A 33 -1.34 -1.60 3.69
CA SER A 33 -0.04 -0.96 3.96
C SER A 33 0.19 0.25 3.05
N ALA A 34 1.29 0.97 3.30
CA ALA A 34 1.91 1.83 2.29
C ALA A 34 2.69 1.00 1.24
N TYR A 35 3.22 1.64 0.21
CA TYR A 35 3.94 0.99 -0.90
C TYR A 35 5.15 0.13 -0.50
N HIS A 36 5.88 0.49 0.57
CA HIS A 36 7.11 -0.22 0.99
C HIS A 36 6.91 -1.73 1.20
N THR A 37 5.77 -2.14 1.76
CA THR A 37 5.47 -3.57 1.97
C THR A 37 5.30 -4.32 0.65
N ALA A 38 4.72 -3.69 -0.36
CA ALA A 38 4.52 -4.29 -1.69
C ALA A 38 5.85 -4.47 -2.45
N GLU A 39 6.88 -3.71 -2.09
CA GLU A 39 8.24 -3.82 -2.66
C GLU A 39 9.16 -4.73 -1.82
N SER A 40 8.72 -5.19 -0.64
CA SER A 40 9.51 -6.06 0.23
C SER A 40 9.13 -7.53 0.07
N LYS A 41 9.94 -8.27 -0.70
CA LYS A 41 9.75 -9.72 -0.90
C LYS A 41 9.70 -10.50 0.41
N GLU A 42 10.54 -10.12 1.37
CA GLU A 42 10.61 -10.72 2.70
C GLU A 42 9.27 -10.57 3.43
N LYS A 43 8.73 -9.34 3.48
CA LYS A 43 7.44 -9.07 4.14
C LYS A 43 6.28 -9.75 3.45
N LEU A 44 6.22 -9.71 2.12
CA LEU A 44 5.20 -10.41 1.34
C LEU A 44 5.22 -11.93 1.63
N THR A 45 6.41 -12.51 1.76
CA THR A 45 6.58 -13.94 2.07
C THR A 45 6.21 -14.26 3.52
N GLU A 46 6.64 -13.43 4.47
CA GLU A 46 6.33 -13.55 5.91
C GLU A 46 4.81 -13.55 6.15
N LEU A 47 4.09 -12.64 5.49
CA LEU A 47 2.64 -12.51 5.59
C LEU A 47 1.86 -13.53 4.75
N GLY A 48 2.56 -14.31 3.91
CA GLY A 48 1.95 -15.26 2.99
C GLY A 48 1.10 -14.61 1.90
N ILE A 49 1.43 -13.38 1.49
CA ILE A 49 0.72 -12.66 0.43
C ILE A 49 0.77 -13.45 -0.86
N THR A 50 -0.33 -13.45 -1.60
CA THR A 50 -0.48 -14.12 -2.92
C THR A 50 -1.02 -13.18 -3.98
N HIS A 51 -1.76 -12.16 -3.56
CA HIS A 51 -2.44 -11.20 -4.42
C HIS A 51 -2.13 -9.78 -3.92
N ILE A 52 -1.81 -8.87 -4.84
CA ILE A 52 -1.46 -7.48 -4.54
C ILE A 52 -2.38 -6.58 -5.35
N LEU A 53 -3.16 -5.74 -4.66
CA LEU A 53 -3.98 -4.68 -5.24
C LEU A 53 -3.28 -3.34 -5.00
N SER A 54 -2.76 -2.76 -6.06
CA SER A 54 -2.04 -1.48 -6.04
C SER A 54 -2.94 -0.35 -6.52
N MET A 55 -3.01 0.72 -5.73
CA MET A 55 -3.90 1.86 -5.94
C MET A 55 -3.05 3.10 -6.29
N GLY A 56 -2.73 3.29 -7.56
CA GLY A 56 -1.82 4.33 -8.05
C GLY A 56 -1.36 4.03 -9.48
N ASP A 57 -1.00 5.07 -10.23
CA ASP A 57 -0.56 4.97 -11.62
C ASP A 57 0.96 4.75 -11.78
N GLU A 58 1.73 4.98 -10.72
CA GLU A 58 3.17 4.78 -10.63
C GLU A 58 3.58 3.32 -10.38
N PHE A 59 2.65 2.48 -9.91
CA PHE A 59 2.96 1.12 -9.46
C PHE A 59 3.17 0.14 -10.60
N THR A 60 4.05 -0.84 -10.36
CA THR A 60 4.36 -1.91 -11.29
C THR A 60 4.48 -3.27 -10.57
N GLU A 61 4.45 -4.36 -11.35
CA GLU A 61 4.56 -5.74 -10.86
C GLU A 61 6.01 -6.08 -10.48
N HIS A 62 6.49 -5.60 -9.33
CA HIS A 62 7.87 -5.75 -8.86
C HIS A 62 8.37 -7.21 -8.86
N PHE A 63 7.51 -8.16 -8.47
CA PHE A 63 7.81 -9.59 -8.41
C PHE A 63 6.92 -10.39 -9.37
N LYS A 64 6.99 -10.05 -10.66
CA LYS A 64 6.17 -10.65 -11.72
C LYS A 64 6.30 -12.17 -11.75
N GLY A 65 5.15 -12.86 -11.77
CA GLY A 65 5.06 -14.32 -11.83
C GLY A 65 5.04 -15.01 -10.46
N GLU A 66 5.30 -14.28 -9.37
CA GLU A 66 5.26 -14.82 -8.01
C GLU A 66 4.00 -14.41 -7.25
N TYR A 67 3.43 -13.25 -7.57
CA TYR A 67 2.15 -12.78 -7.04
C TYR A 67 1.21 -12.44 -8.20
N THR A 68 -0.09 -12.48 -7.92
CA THR A 68 -1.10 -11.98 -8.84
C THR A 68 -1.35 -10.52 -8.55
N TYR A 69 -1.20 -9.66 -9.55
CA TYR A 69 -1.35 -8.22 -9.38
C TYR A 69 -2.66 -7.73 -9.99
N LYS A 70 -3.21 -6.69 -9.37
CA LYS A 70 -4.16 -5.78 -10.01
C LYS A 70 -3.73 -4.36 -9.69
N ILE A 71 -3.54 -3.56 -10.73
CA ILE A 71 -3.20 -2.14 -10.61
C ILE A 71 -4.45 -1.34 -10.99
N CYS A 72 -4.86 -0.45 -10.09
CA CYS A 72 -5.92 0.53 -10.29
C CYS A 72 -5.24 1.89 -10.50
N PRO A 73 -5.10 2.36 -11.76
CA PRO A 73 -4.42 3.61 -12.06
C PRO A 73 -5.32 4.78 -11.63
N LEU A 74 -5.10 5.25 -10.42
CA LEU A 74 -5.80 6.39 -9.83
C LEU A 74 -4.78 7.46 -9.45
N SER A 75 -5.18 8.72 -9.57
CA SER A 75 -4.40 9.83 -9.05
C SER A 75 -4.88 10.21 -7.65
N ASP A 76 -3.98 10.68 -6.79
CA ASP A 76 -4.31 11.20 -5.46
C ASP A 76 -4.76 12.67 -5.57
N ASP A 77 -5.95 12.86 -6.15
CA ASP A 77 -6.59 14.17 -6.26
C ASP A 77 -8.10 14.09 -5.99
N GLU A 78 -8.70 15.24 -5.66
CA GLU A 78 -10.11 15.34 -5.25
C GLU A 78 -11.10 15.04 -6.39
N ASP A 79 -10.68 15.15 -7.65
CA ASP A 79 -11.51 14.94 -8.84
C ASP A 79 -11.46 13.47 -9.34
N GLN A 80 -10.53 12.66 -8.82
CA GLN A 80 -10.40 11.25 -9.15
C GLN A 80 -11.64 10.45 -8.73
N ASP A 81 -12.39 9.93 -9.72
CA ASP A 81 -13.47 8.98 -9.45
C ASP A 81 -12.87 7.62 -9.03
N VAL A 82 -12.77 7.37 -7.72
CA VAL A 82 -12.32 6.08 -7.17
C VAL A 82 -13.37 4.97 -7.30
N GLN A 83 -14.65 5.33 -7.44
CA GLN A 83 -15.75 4.35 -7.46
C GLN A 83 -15.71 3.47 -8.69
N GLN A 84 -15.15 3.98 -9.80
CA GLN A 84 -14.95 3.21 -11.02
C GLN A 84 -14.13 1.92 -10.78
N PHE A 85 -13.26 1.91 -9.77
CA PHE A 85 -12.41 0.76 -9.44
C PHE A 85 -13.03 -0.20 -8.43
N PHE A 86 -14.10 0.19 -7.72
CA PHE A 86 -14.68 -0.61 -6.64
C PHE A 86 -15.11 -1.98 -7.11
N ARG A 87 -15.84 -2.05 -8.23
CA ARG A 87 -16.35 -3.33 -8.74
C ARG A 87 -15.22 -4.32 -9.01
N ASP A 88 -14.20 -3.88 -9.73
CA ASP A 88 -13.12 -4.77 -10.12
C ASP A 88 -12.15 -5.07 -8.97
N GLY A 89 -11.91 -4.10 -8.08
CA GLY A 89 -11.10 -4.26 -6.88
C GLY A 89 -11.74 -5.23 -5.89
N ILE A 90 -13.03 -5.07 -5.61
CA ILE A 90 -13.80 -5.99 -4.76
C ILE A 90 -13.77 -7.40 -5.34
N LYS A 91 -14.05 -7.55 -6.64
CA LYS A 91 -14.01 -8.87 -7.30
C LYS A 91 -12.64 -9.53 -7.18
N PHE A 92 -11.55 -8.78 -7.35
CA PHE A 92 -10.19 -9.28 -7.19
C PHE A 92 -9.94 -9.80 -5.78
N ILE A 93 -10.37 -9.06 -4.76
CA ILE A 93 -10.25 -9.47 -3.35
C ILE A 93 -11.10 -10.73 -3.10
N GLU A 94 -12.37 -10.73 -3.52
CA GLU A 94 -13.28 -11.86 -3.32
C GLU A 94 -12.79 -13.14 -3.98
N ASP A 95 -12.33 -13.07 -5.23
CA ASP A 95 -11.78 -14.21 -5.96
C ASP A 95 -10.52 -14.76 -5.27
N ALA A 96 -9.61 -13.87 -4.82
CA ALA A 96 -8.40 -14.26 -4.12
C ALA A 96 -8.73 -15.01 -2.83
N ILE A 97 -9.59 -14.42 -1.99
CA ILE A 97 -10.01 -15.00 -0.70
C ILE A 97 -10.78 -16.31 -0.90
N GLY A 98 -11.69 -16.37 -1.89
CA GLY A 98 -12.46 -17.57 -2.22
C GLY A 98 -11.61 -18.76 -2.67
N ASN A 99 -10.41 -18.49 -3.19
CA ASN A 99 -9.42 -19.51 -3.57
C ASN A 99 -8.36 -19.78 -2.48
N GLY A 100 -8.56 -19.27 -1.26
CA GLY A 100 -7.65 -19.47 -0.13
C GLY A 100 -6.40 -18.57 -0.16
N GLY A 101 -6.41 -17.52 -0.98
CA GLY A 101 -5.34 -16.54 -1.05
C GLY A 101 -5.35 -15.53 0.09
N VAL A 102 -4.27 -14.77 0.13
CA VAL A 102 -4.04 -13.63 1.02
C VAL A 102 -3.75 -12.40 0.18
N VAL A 103 -4.44 -11.30 0.48
CA VAL A 103 -4.43 -10.06 -0.30
C VAL A 103 -3.74 -8.93 0.47
N LEU A 104 -2.84 -8.22 -0.20
CA LEU A 104 -2.35 -6.93 0.23
C LEU A 104 -3.00 -5.83 -0.61
N VAL A 105 -3.55 -4.81 0.03
CA VAL A 105 -3.99 -3.57 -0.59
C VAL A 105 -3.01 -2.46 -0.18
N HIS A 106 -2.48 -1.73 -1.16
CA HIS A 106 -1.62 -0.58 -0.86
C HIS A 106 -1.85 0.57 -1.85
N CYS A 107 -1.45 1.76 -1.43
CA CYS A 107 -1.20 2.94 -2.24
C CYS A 107 0.17 3.52 -1.89
#